data_AF-A0A975M7M2-F1
#
_entry.id   AF-A0A975M7M2-F1
#
_cell.length_a   1.000
_cell.length_b   1.000
_cell.length_c   1.000
_cell.angle_alpha   90.00
_cell.angle_beta   90.00
_cell.angle_gamma   90.00
#
_symmetry.space_group_name_H-M   'P 1'
#
loop_
_entity.id
_entity.type
_entity.pdbx_description
1 polymer ?
#
loop_
_entity_poly.entity_id
_entity_poly.type
_entity_poly.pdbx_seq_one_letter_code
_entity_poly.pdbx_strand_id
1 'polypeptide(L)'
;MADNLDSVVRNMSRFAELLSLVGLPELGQGYKEEAKKLDCDKSEPAVAATRDWIRETFTYQGSGSIPDRYVAKKDGSADLPLTTEYHELMHALGAFVADR
;
A
#
# COMPACT_ATOMS: atom_id res chain seq x y z
N MET A 1 -19.22 -1.40 -6.11
CA MET A 1 -18.99 -1.10 -4.68
C MET A 1 -18.24 -2.27 -4.00
N ALA A 2 -18.86 -3.44 -3.77
CA ALA A 2 -18.19 -4.57 -3.10
C ALA A 2 -16.96 -5.11 -3.85
N ASP A 3 -17.07 -5.35 -5.17
CA ASP A 3 -15.95 -5.83 -6.01
C ASP A 3 -14.72 -4.90 -5.99
N ASN A 4 -14.96 -3.60 -5.79
CA ASN A 4 -13.90 -2.58 -5.64
C ASN A 4 -13.18 -2.72 -4.29
N LEU A 5 -13.92 -2.96 -3.20
CA LEU A 5 -13.34 -3.12 -1.86
C LEU A 5 -12.53 -4.43 -1.74
N ASP A 6 -13.00 -5.53 -2.34
CA ASP A 6 -12.23 -6.78 -2.39
C ASP A 6 -10.93 -6.64 -3.21
N SER A 7 -10.93 -5.77 -4.23
CA SER A 7 -9.70 -5.38 -4.94
C SER A 7 -8.76 -4.56 -4.04
N VAL A 8 -9.29 -3.59 -3.29
CA VAL A 8 -8.52 -2.76 -2.35
C VAL A 8 -7.86 -3.59 -1.27
N VAL A 9 -8.60 -4.50 -0.62
CA VAL A 9 -8.06 -5.42 0.41
C VAL A 9 -6.89 -6.25 -0.14
N ARG A 10 -7.02 -6.77 -1.38
CA ARG A 10 -5.94 -7.51 -2.05
C ARG A 10 -4.73 -6.62 -2.35
N ASN A 11 -4.96 -5.40 -2.85
CA ASN A 11 -3.88 -4.46 -3.13
C ASN A 11 -3.14 -4.04 -1.86
N MET A 12 -3.86 -3.80 -0.75
CA MET A 12 -3.26 -3.52 0.56
C MET A 12 -2.41 -4.69 1.06
N SER A 13 -2.89 -5.93 0.89
CA SER A 13 -2.15 -7.14 1.29
C SER A 13 -0.88 -7.33 0.46
N ARG A 14 -0.94 -7.14 -0.86
CA ARG A 14 0.25 -7.17 -1.72
C ARG A 14 1.23 -6.06 -1.39
N PHE A 15 0.72 -4.85 -1.13
CA PHE A 15 1.56 -3.73 -0.71
C PHE A 15 2.27 -4.04 0.62
N ALA A 16 1.60 -4.70 1.57
CA ALA A 16 2.22 -5.14 2.82
C ALA A 16 3.39 -6.10 2.62
N GLU A 17 3.26 -7.07 1.71
CA GLU A 17 4.32 -8.01 1.36
C GLU A 17 5.51 -7.27 0.72
N LEU A 18 5.21 -6.40 -0.22
CA LEU A 18 6.18 -5.58 -0.94
C LEU A 18 6.94 -4.63 0.00
N LEU A 19 6.26 -4.02 0.98
CA LEU A 19 6.88 -3.21 2.03
C LEU A 19 7.83 -4.02 2.92
N SER A 20 7.47 -5.25 3.28
CA SER A 20 8.35 -6.14 4.04
C SER A 20 9.63 -6.48 3.25
N LEU A 21 9.51 -6.72 1.95
CA LEU A 21 10.66 -7.02 1.07
C LEU A 21 11.65 -5.85 0.98
N VAL A 22 11.19 -4.61 1.06
CA VAL A 22 12.04 -3.40 1.01
C VAL A 22 12.44 -2.86 2.37
N GLY A 23 12.33 -3.68 3.41
CA GLY A 23 12.79 -3.32 4.76
C GLY A 23 11.90 -2.29 5.47
N LEU A 24 10.61 -2.25 5.12
CA LEU A 24 9.57 -1.50 5.85
C LEU A 24 8.54 -2.47 6.48
N PRO A 25 8.97 -3.46 7.28
CA PRO A 25 8.07 -4.49 7.80
C PRO A 25 6.99 -3.94 8.73
N GLU A 26 7.26 -2.88 9.49
CA GLU A 26 6.28 -2.25 10.38
C GLU A 26 5.14 -1.58 9.60
N LEU A 27 5.47 -0.86 8.53
CA LEU A 27 4.48 -0.28 7.64
C LEU A 27 3.69 -1.37 6.91
N GLY A 28 4.38 -2.43 6.47
CA GLY A 28 3.74 -3.58 5.86
C GLY A 28 2.75 -4.26 6.79
N GLN A 29 3.11 -4.46 8.06
CA GLN A 29 2.20 -5.01 9.06
C GLN A 29 0.96 -4.13 9.24
N GLY A 30 1.11 -2.81 9.29
CA GLY A 30 -0.02 -1.87 9.34
C GLY A 30 -0.99 -2.05 8.17
N TYR A 31 -0.47 -2.15 6.93
CA TYR A 31 -1.29 -2.38 5.74
C TYR A 31 -2.04 -3.72 5.80
N LYS A 32 -1.40 -4.76 6.33
CA LYS A 32 -2.02 -6.09 6.49
C LYS A 32 -3.15 -6.09 7.53
N GLU A 33 -2.95 -5.39 8.64
CA GLU A 33 -3.98 -5.26 9.69
C GLU A 33 -5.16 -4.44 9.20
N GLU A 34 -4.91 -3.33 8.52
CA GLU A 34 -5.95 -2.47 7.98
C GLU A 34 -6.74 -3.16 6.86
N ALA A 35 -6.08 -3.93 5.99
CA ALA A 35 -6.74 -4.78 5.00
C ALA A 35 -7.71 -5.77 5.64
N LYS A 36 -7.30 -6.39 6.76
CA LYS A 36 -8.14 -7.34 7.50
C LYS A 36 -9.35 -6.65 8.13
N LYS A 37 -9.19 -5.43 8.67
CA LYS A 37 -10.32 -4.66 9.21
C LYS A 37 -11.34 -4.37 8.13
N LEU A 38 -10.89 -3.88 6.97
CA LEU A 38 -11.75 -3.58 5.83
C LEU A 38 -12.43 -4.83 5.25
N ASP A 39 -11.76 -5.99 5.27
CA ASP A 39 -12.35 -7.26 4.85
C ASP A 39 -13.49 -7.69 5.77
N CYS A 40 -13.31 -7.50 7.08
CA CYS A 40 -14.28 -7.85 8.11
C CYS A 40 -15.45 -6.85 8.22
N ASP A 41 -15.19 -5.56 8.00
CA ASP A 41 -16.17 -4.48 8.09
C ASP A 41 -16.09 -3.58 6.86
N LYS A 42 -17.04 -3.77 5.94
CA LYS A 42 -17.17 -3.01 4.69
C LYS A 42 -18.18 -1.86 4.82
N SER A 43 -18.48 -1.41 6.04
CA SER A 43 -19.35 -0.26 6.28
C SER A 43 -18.70 1.05 5.79
N GLU A 44 -19.51 2.01 5.38
CA GLU A 44 -19.03 3.35 4.97
C GLU A 44 -18.07 4.02 5.97
N PRO A 45 -18.30 4.01 7.30
CA PRO A 45 -17.35 4.58 8.24
C PRO A 45 -16.01 3.82 8.28
N ALA A 46 -16.01 2.49 8.14
CA ALA A 46 -14.79 1.69 8.07
C ALA A 46 -14.01 2.00 6.78
N VAL A 47 -14.70 2.07 5.64
CA VAL A 47 -14.12 2.47 4.35
C VAL A 47 -13.49 3.86 4.44
N ALA A 48 -14.17 4.83 5.06
CA ALA A 48 -13.66 6.18 5.24
C ALA A 48 -12.41 6.20 6.15
N ALA A 49 -12.43 5.46 7.27
CA ALA A 49 -11.28 5.36 8.17
C ALA A 49 -10.06 4.72 7.47
N THR A 50 -10.26 3.66 6.70
CA THR A 50 -9.18 3.04 5.92
C THR A 50 -8.64 3.99 4.85
N ARG A 51 -9.49 4.79 4.20
CA ARG A 51 -9.06 5.83 3.24
C ARG A 51 -8.15 6.87 3.90
N ASP A 52 -8.54 7.41 5.06
CA ASP A 52 -7.72 8.39 5.78
C ASP A 52 -6.40 7.77 6.26
N TRP A 53 -6.42 6.53 6.75
CA TRP A 53 -5.20 5.82 7.15
C TRP A 53 -4.22 5.62 5.97
N ILE A 54 -4.71 5.21 4.79
CA ILE A 54 -3.88 5.07 3.59
C ILE A 54 -3.30 6.44 3.18
N ARG A 55 -4.10 7.51 3.26
CA ARG A 55 -3.64 8.87 2.96
C ARG A 55 -2.50 9.31 3.89
N GLU A 56 -2.63 9.06 5.18
CA GLU A 56 -1.59 9.40 6.16
C GLU A 56 -0.28 8.63 5.90
N THR A 57 -0.38 7.33 5.61
CA THR A 57 0.79 6.50 5.32
C THR A 57 1.45 6.82 3.98
N PHE A 58 0.71 7.32 2.99
CA PHE A 58 1.26 7.83 1.73
C PHE A 58 2.06 9.12 1.93
N THR A 59 1.71 9.89 2.96
CA THR A 59 2.40 11.15 3.31
C THR A 59 3.67 10.90 4.12
N TYR A 60 4.01 9.63 4.41
CA TYR A 60 5.24 9.24 5.11
C TYR A 60 6.49 9.52 4.24
N GLN A 61 6.94 10.78 4.25
CA GLN A 61 8.17 11.28 3.63
C GLN A 61 9.35 11.26 4.62
N GLY A 62 9.61 10.11 5.26
CA GLY A 62 10.85 9.94 6.00
C GLY A 62 12.06 9.90 5.05
N SER A 63 13.21 10.45 5.47
CA SER A 63 14.47 10.38 4.71
C SER A 63 14.80 8.94 4.32
N GLY A 64 14.68 8.63 3.03
CA GLY A 64 14.65 7.25 2.51
C GLY A 64 13.25 6.84 2.09
N SER A 65 12.60 7.67 1.25
CA SER A 65 11.29 7.42 0.65
C SER A 65 11.25 6.00 0.11
N ILE A 66 10.10 5.33 0.24
CA ILE A 66 9.84 4.01 -0.33
C ILE A 66 10.43 3.86 -1.76
N PRO A 67 10.23 4.80 -2.72
CA PRO A 67 10.84 4.76 -4.05
C PRO A 67 12.38 4.69 -4.07
N ASP A 68 13.07 5.27 -3.08
CA ASP A 68 14.55 5.26 -2.98
C ASP A 68 15.08 3.84 -2.71
N ARG A 69 14.27 2.98 -2.07
CA ARG A 69 14.62 1.59 -1.75
C ARG A 69 14.36 0.61 -2.90
N TYR A 70 13.57 0.97 -3.90
CA TYR A 70 13.30 0.11 -5.08
C TYR A 70 14.41 0.18 -6.14
N VAL A 71 15.23 1.24 -6.13
CA VAL A 71 16.17 1.55 -7.22
C VAL A 71 17.49 0.76 -7.16
N ALA A 72 17.87 0.19 -6.00
CA ALA A 72 19.20 -0.42 -5.86
C ALA A 72 19.15 -1.91 -5.48
N LYS A 73 19.29 -2.80 -6.47
CA LYS A 73 19.95 -4.08 -6.22
C LYS A 73 21.37 -3.80 -5.73
N LYS A 74 22.02 -4.78 -5.05
CA LYS A 74 23.43 -4.67 -4.62
C LYS A 74 24.42 -4.29 -5.73
N ASP A 75 24.04 -4.47 -6.99
CA ASP A 75 24.83 -4.17 -8.19
C ASP A 75 24.49 -2.82 -8.85
N GLY A 76 23.59 -2.02 -8.26
CA GLY A 76 23.16 -0.74 -8.82
C GLY A 76 22.13 -0.83 -9.96
N SER A 77 21.65 -2.03 -10.28
CA SER A 77 20.54 -2.24 -11.22
C SER A 77 19.19 -2.08 -10.51
N ALA A 78 18.20 -1.48 -11.19
CA ALA A 78 16.84 -1.41 -10.68
C ALA A 78 16.16 -2.79 -10.71
N ASP A 79 15.45 -3.16 -9.64
CA ASP A 79 14.48 -4.27 -9.73
C ASP A 79 13.20 -3.75 -10.39
N LEU A 80 13.24 -3.69 -11.71
CA LEU A 80 12.15 -3.17 -12.54
C LEU A 80 10.79 -3.85 -12.21
N PRO A 81 10.70 -5.18 -12.00
CA PRO A 81 9.43 -5.81 -11.64
C PRO A 81 8.85 -5.31 -10.31
N LEU A 82 9.65 -5.26 -9.24
CA LEU A 82 9.20 -4.75 -7.93
C LEU A 82 8.87 -3.26 -7.99
N THR A 83 9.62 -2.49 -8.77
CA THR A 83 9.38 -1.05 -8.97
C THR A 83 8.07 -0.80 -9.72
N THR A 84 7.77 -1.60 -10.75
CA THR A 84 6.50 -1.54 -11.47
C THR A 84 5.35 -1.91 -10.54
N GLU A 85 5.45 -3.02 -9.81
CA GLU A 85 4.41 -3.46 -8.87
C GLU A 85 4.15 -2.40 -7.79
N TYR A 86 5.20 -1.78 -7.25
CA TYR A 86 5.07 -0.68 -6.30
C TYR A 86 4.25 0.49 -6.87
N HIS A 87 4.58 0.95 -8.09
CA HIS A 87 3.86 2.06 -8.72
C HIS A 87 2.40 1.71 -9.05
N GLU A 88 2.14 0.49 -9.51
CA GLU A 88 0.77 0.02 -9.77
C GLU A 88 -0.06 -0.03 -8.49
N LEU A 89 0.50 -0.55 -7.40
CA LEU A 89 -0.18 -0.60 -6.10
C LEU A 89 -0.40 0.80 -5.53
N MET A 90 0.59 1.69 -5.62
CA MET A 90 0.44 3.10 -5.23
C MET A 90 -0.67 3.79 -6.01
N HIS A 91 -0.73 3.58 -7.33
CA HIS A 91 -1.77 4.15 -8.16
C HIS A 91 -3.16 3.62 -7.81
N ALA A 92 -3.30 2.30 -7.62
CA ALA A 92 -4.57 1.68 -7.26
C ALA A 92 -5.09 2.14 -5.89
N LEU A 93 -4.22 2.17 -4.88
CA LEU A 93 -4.56 2.64 -3.53
C LEU A 93 -4.79 4.16 -3.51
N GLY A 94 -4.04 4.92 -4.30
CA GLY A 94 -4.25 6.36 -4.49
C GLY A 94 -5.61 6.67 -5.12
N ALA A 95 -6.02 5.89 -6.12
CA ALA A 95 -7.35 6.00 -6.73
C ALA A 95 -8.46 5.70 -5.70
N PHE A 96 -8.28 4.69 -4.85
CA PHE A 96 -9.22 4.39 -3.76
C PHE A 96 -9.37 5.53 -2.75
N VAL A 97 -8.27 6.25 -2.45
CA VAL A 97 -8.27 7.42 -1.56
C VAL A 97 -8.90 8.66 -2.21
N ALA A 98 -8.83 8.79 -3.54
CA ALA A 98 -9.34 9.92 -4.30
C ALA A 98 -10.83 9.78 -4.67
N ASP A 99 -11.31 8.53 -4.82
CA ASP A 99 -12.72 8.21 -5.03
C ASP A 99 -13.52 8.63 -3.79
N ARG A 100 -14.52 9.51 -3.96
CA ARG A 100 -15.26 10.14 -2.86
C ARG A 100 -16.66 9.56 -2.75
#